data_AF-A0A132BYF2-F1
#
_entry.id   AF-A0A132BYF2-F1
#
_cell.length_a   1.000
_cell.length_b   1.000
_cell.length_c   1.000
_cell.angle_alpha   90.00
_cell.angle_beta   90.00
_cell.angle_gamma   90.00
#
_symmetry.space_group_name_H-M   'P 1'
#
loop_
_entity.id
_entity.type
_entity.pdbx_description
1 polymer ?
#
loop_
_entity_poly.entity_id
_entity_poly.type
_entity_poly.pdbx_seq_one_letter_code
_entity_poly.pdbx_strand_id
1 'polypeptide(L)' 'MQAYDRLPAALRAWIQGARLPWSAQSCHRIWQAARRDGLDPEAALDRLEAAEQRTLQAIRQRQQAPKPGVPRS' A
#
# COMPACT_ATOMS: atom_id res chain seq x y z
N MET A 1 5.06 -2.08 17.99
CA MET A 1 4.31 -3.30 17.59
C MET A 1 2.79 -3.23 17.81
N GLN A 2 2.25 -2.44 18.76
CA GLN A 2 0.79 -2.40 19.07
C GLN A 2 -0.15 -1.99 17.92
N ALA A 3 0.34 -1.34 16.88
CA ALA A 3 -0.48 -0.95 15.74
C ALA A 3 -0.90 -2.15 14.88
N TYR A 4 -0.16 -3.26 14.90
CA TYR A 4 -0.47 -4.46 14.13
C TYR A 4 -1.53 -5.34 14.82
N ASP A 5 -1.47 -5.45 16.15
CA ASP A 5 -2.43 -6.22 16.95
C ASP A 5 -3.83 -5.64 16.96
N ARG A 6 -3.97 -4.33 16.79
CA ARG A 6 -5.28 -3.66 16.71
C ARG A 6 -5.89 -3.68 15.30
N LEU A 7 -5.22 -4.31 14.33
CA LEU A 7 -5.74 -4.39 12.97
C LEU A 7 -6.90 -5.38 12.91
N PRO A 8 -8.00 -5.05 12.22
CA PRO A 8 -9.04 -6.00 11.93
C PRO A 8 -8.51 -7.18 11.09
N ALA A 9 -9.10 -8.36 11.30
CA ALA A 9 -8.68 -9.59 10.63
C ALA A 9 -8.65 -9.46 9.09
N ALA A 10 -9.63 -8.76 8.50
CA ALA A 10 -9.68 -8.48 7.07
C ALA A 10 -8.45 -7.72 6.57
N LEU A 11 -8.00 -6.71 7.33
CA LEU A 11 -6.82 -5.91 6.98
C LEU A 11 -5.53 -6.72 7.12
N ARG A 12 -5.44 -7.59 8.14
CA ARG A 12 -4.30 -8.52 8.29
C ARG A 12 -4.23 -9.50 7.13
N ALA A 13 -5.36 -10.08 6.73
CA ALA A 13 -5.43 -11.00 5.59
C ALA A 13 -4.98 -10.31 4.30
N TRP A 14 -5.42 -9.07 4.06
CA TRP A 14 -4.97 -8.28 2.92
C TRP A 14 -3.46 -8.03 2.93
N ILE A 15 -2.88 -7.63 4.07
CA ILE A 15 -1.42 -7.40 4.21
C ILE A 15 -0.63 -8.68 3.90
N GLN A 16 -1.12 -9.86 4.29
CA GLN A 16 -0.46 -11.13 4.00
C GLN A 16 -0.49 -11.49 2.49
N GLY A 17 -1.49 -11.01 1.74
CA GLY A 17 -1.61 -11.20 0.29
C GLY A 17 -0.98 -10.09 -0.56
N ALA A 18 -0.59 -8.97 0.06
CA ALA A 18 -0.04 -7.81 -0.64
C ALA A 18 1.30 -8.16 -1.34
N ARG A 19 1.48 -7.66 -2.55
CA ARG A 19 2.66 -7.90 -3.40
C ARG A 19 3.83 -6.96 -3.06
N LEU A 20 3.53 -5.83 -2.43
CA LEU A 20 4.52 -4.85 -2.00
C LEU A 20 4.80 -4.97 -0.50
N PRO A 21 6.03 -4.61 -0.05
CA PRO A 21 6.37 -4.53 1.36
C PRO A 21 5.76 -3.27 1.99
N TRP A 22 4.43 -3.22 2.06
CA TRP A 22 3.72 -2.14 2.73
C TRP A 22 3.97 -2.22 4.24
N SER A 23 4.25 -1.07 4.85
CA SER A 23 4.20 -0.97 6.30
C SER A 23 2.74 -0.99 6.77
N ALA A 24 2.46 -1.81 7.79
CA ALA A 24 1.14 -1.93 8.40
C ALA A 24 0.55 -0.59 8.84
N GLN A 25 1.39 0.38 9.20
CA GLN A 25 0.97 1.71 9.60
C GLN A 25 0.34 2.50 8.43
N SER A 26 0.87 2.36 7.22
CA SER A 26 0.31 2.99 6.02
C SER A 26 -1.02 2.36 5.63
N CYS A 27 -1.11 1.02 5.66
CA CYS A 27 -2.36 0.30 5.41
C CYS A 27 -3.44 0.71 6.43
N HIS A 28 -3.07 0.78 7.71
CA HIS A 28 -3.97 1.19 8.77
C HIS A 28 -4.48 2.62 8.61
N ARG A 29 -3.63 3.55 8.15
CA ARG A 29 -4.06 4.94 7.85
C ARG A 29 -5.11 5.00 6.74
N ILE A 30 -4.89 4.26 5.65
CA ILE A 30 -5.85 4.22 4.52
C ILE A 30 -7.16 3.58 4.96
N TRP A 31 -7.08 2.47 5.71
CA TRP A 31 -8.24 1.79 6.29
C TRP A 31 -9.03 2.71 7.21
N GLN A 32 -8.37 3.39 8.16
CA GLN A 32 -9.05 4.31 9.07
C GLN A 32 -9.69 5.48 8.34
N ALA A 33 -9.02 6.04 7.33
CA ALA A 33 -9.60 7.09 6.51
C ALA A 33 -10.88 6.59 5.82
N ALA A 34 -10.85 5.41 5.22
CA ALA A 34 -12.02 4.83 4.58
C ALA A 34 -13.16 4.55 5.57
N ARG A 35 -12.84 3.99 6.74
CA ARG A 35 -13.82 3.76 7.82
C ARG A 35 -14.43 5.06 8.34
N ARG A 36 -13.64 6.14 8.41
CA ARG A 36 -14.12 7.47 8.81
C ARG A 36 -15.03 8.08 7.76
N ASP A 37 -14.79 7.79 6.48
CA ASP A 37 -15.66 8.19 5.37
C ASP A 37 -16.95 7.34 5.32
N GLY A 38 -17.15 6.42 6.27
CA GLY A 38 -18.33 5.56 6.36
C GLY A 38 -18.31 4.38 5.38
N LEU A 39 -17.16 4.10 4.76
CA LEU A 39 -17.03 3.01 3.79
C LEU A 39 -17.07 1.64 4.48
N ASP A 40 -17.69 0.71 3.77
CA ASP A 40 -17.68 -0.70 4.15
C ASP A 40 -16.27 -1.28 4.18
N PRO A 41 -16.05 -2.34 4.97
CA PRO A 41 -14.76 -3.02 5.04
C PRO A 41 -14.22 -3.42 3.66
N GLU A 42 -15.11 -3.90 2.78
CA GLU A 42 -14.76 -4.28 1.40
C GLU A 42 -14.29 -3.07 0.58
N ALA A 43 -15.03 -1.95 0.62
CA ALA A 43 -14.64 -0.73 -0.08
C ALA A 43 -13.32 -0.13 0.46
N ALA A 44 -13.03 -0.33 1.75
CA ALA A 44 -11.73 0.02 2.33
C ALA A 44 -10.58 -0.86 1.80
N LEU A 45 -10.82 -2.15 1.58
CA LEU A 45 -9.86 -3.06 0.93
C LEU A 45 -9.64 -2.67 -0.54
N ASP A 46 -10.71 -2.36 -1.27
CA ASP A 46 -10.63 -1.89 -2.66
C ASP A 46 -9.75 -0.63 -2.78
N ARG A 47 -9.88 0.28 -1.81
CA ARG A 47 -9.04 1.49 -1.74
C ARG A 47 -7.57 1.17 -1.47
N LEU A 48 -7.29 0.16 -0.65
CA LEU A 48 -5.93 -0.33 -0.40
C LEU A 48 -5.33 -0.98 -1.65
N GLU A 49 -6.10 -1.80 -2.36
CA GLU A 49 -5.69 -2.44 -3.61
C GLU A 49 -5.39 -1.41 -4.70
N ALA A 50 -6.25 -0.41 -4.85
CA ALA A 50 -6.02 0.70 -5.77
C ALA A 50 -4.77 1.54 -5.40
N ALA A 51 -4.43 1.65 -4.11
CA ALA A 51 -3.20 2.30 -3.67
C ALA A 51 -1.97 1.43 -3.95
N GLU A 52 -2.08 0.11 -3.78
CA GLU A 52 -1.05 -0.85 -4.14
C GLU A 52 -0.73 -0.79 -5.64
N GLN A 53 -1.73 -0.86 -6.51
CA GLN A 53 -1.55 -0.82 -7.96
C GLN A 53 -0.85 0.47 -8.43
N ARG A 54 -1.26 1.63 -7.89
CA ARG A 54 -0.59 2.92 -8.16
C ARG A 54 0.87 2.91 -7.71
N THR A 55 1.15 2.33 -6.55
CA THR A 55 2.51 2.25 -6.00
C THR A 55 3.37 1.29 -6.80
N LEU A 56 2.82 0.13 -7.20
CA LEU A 56 3.47 -0.82 -8.10
C LEU A 56 3.83 -0.17 -9.43
N GLN A 57 2.90 0.60 -10.01
CA GLN A 57 3.14 1.33 -11.26
C GLN A 57 4.24 2.38 -11.07
N ALA A 58 4.21 3.17 -10.00
CA ALA A 58 5.22 4.18 -9.73
C ALA A 58 6.61 3.57 -9.50
N ILE A 59 6.69 2.47 -8.74
CA ILE A 59 7.94 1.71 -8.53
C ILE A 59 8.44 1.15 -9.86
N ARG A 60 7.55 0.55 -10.67
CA ARG A 60 7.88 0.02 -11.99
C ARG A 60 8.42 1.12 -12.91
N GLN A 61 7.81 2.31 -12.92
CA GLN A 61 8.30 3.47 -13.66
C GLN A 61 9.66 3.95 -13.15
N ARG A 62 9.87 3.99 -11.84
CA ARG A 62 11.17 4.33 -11.23
C ARG A 62 12.27 3.36 -11.59
N GLN A 63 11.96 2.06 -11.64
CA GLN A 63 12.91 1.02 -12.04
C GLN A 63 13.22 1.03 -13.54
N GLN A 64 12.30 1.53 -14.37
CA GLN A 64 12.46 1.63 -15.83
C GLN A 64 13.12 2.93 -16.28
N ALA A 65 13.36 3.89 -15.38
CA ALA A 65 14.10 5.08 -15.71
C ALA A 65 15.52 4.69 -16.16
N PRO A 66 15.96 5.07 -17.38
CA PRO A 66 17.32 4.79 -17.80
C PRO A 66 18.27 5.46 -16.81
N LYS A 67 19.23 4.69 -16.29
CA LYS A 67 20.32 5.18 -15.44
C LYS A 67 20.94 6.36 -16.19
N PRO A 68 20.91 7.61 -15.66
CA PRO A 68 21.55 8.72 -16.35
C PRO A 68 23.01 8.32 -16.56
N GLY A 69 23.41 8.30 -17.83
CA GLY A 69 24.74 7.88 -18.22
C GLY A 69 25.76 8.67 -17.42
N VAL A 70 26.66 7.96 -16.76
CA VAL A 70 27.86 8.54 -16.16
C VAL A 70 28.56 9.32 -17.28
N PRO A 71 28.71 10.66 -17.19
CA PRO A 71 29.52 11.36 -18.17
C PRO A 71 30.95 10.82 -18.05
N ARG A 72 31.42 10.15 -19.11
CA ARG A 72 32.82 9.73 -19.24
C ARG A 72 33.66 10.97 -19.55
N SER A 73 34.57 11.23 -18.62
CA SER A 73 35.87 11.94 -18.75
C SER A 73 35.85 13.41 -19.16
#